data_AF-A0A2K3N3Y3-F1
#
_entry.id   AF-A0A2K3N3Y3-F1
#
_cell.length_a   1.000
_cell.length_b   1.000
_cell.length_c   1.000
_cell.angle_alpha   90.00
_cell.angle_beta   90.00
_cell.angle_gamma   90.00
#
_symmetry.space_group_name_H-M   'P 1'
#
loop_
_entity.id
_entity.type
_entity.pdbx_description
1 polymer ?
#
loop_
_entity_poly.entity_id
_entity_poly.type
_entity_poly.pdbx_seq_one_letter_code
_entity_poly.pdbx_strand_id
1 'polypeptide(L)'
;MKEMPPTSNDFRLAARNAIEAGFDGVEIHGAHGYLLEQFMKDQVNDRTDEYGGSLENRCRFALEVVEAVVNEIGANKVGIRLSPFAEHSESGDSNPTEFGLYMVNALNKYNILYCHVVEPRIKSSNVTVEKSSQPCAIEKGFQWYFLGCRRL
;
A
#
# COMPACT_ATOMS: atom_id res chain seq x y z
N MET A 1 -16.09 -13.71 15.89
CA MET A 1 -15.96 -13.29 14.49
C MET A 1 -15.82 -11.79 14.51
N LYS A 2 -14.67 -11.23 14.12
CA LYS A 2 -14.48 -9.77 14.01
C LYS A 2 -15.20 -9.38 12.70
N GLU A 3 -16.26 -8.59 12.77
CA GLU A 3 -16.88 -8.07 11.54
C GLU A 3 -15.85 -7.22 10.81
N MET A 4 -15.59 -7.53 9.53
CA MET A 4 -14.73 -6.70 8.70
C MET A 4 -15.38 -5.33 8.51
N PRO A 5 -14.61 -4.23 8.50
CA PRO A 5 -15.14 -2.91 8.17
C PRO A 5 -15.93 -2.97 6.86
N PRO A 6 -17.09 -2.28 6.73
CA PRO A 6 -17.93 -2.33 5.53
C PRO A 6 -17.13 -2.14 4.24
N THR A 7 -16.18 -1.20 4.24
CA THR A 7 -15.30 -0.92 3.11
C THR A 7 -14.42 -2.11 2.71
N SER A 8 -13.96 -2.93 3.66
CA SER A 8 -13.14 -4.11 3.34
C SER A 8 -13.96 -5.21 2.66
N ASN A 9 -15.26 -5.30 2.96
CA ASN A 9 -16.16 -6.20 2.25
C ASN A 9 -16.40 -5.74 0.80
N ASP A 10 -16.43 -4.44 0.55
CA ASP A 10 -16.58 -3.90 -0.81
C ASP A 10 -15.37 -4.25 -1.68
N PHE A 11 -14.15 -4.13 -1.16
CA PHE A 11 -12.93 -4.59 -1.87
C PHE A 11 -12.99 -6.09 -2.19
N ARG A 12 -13.43 -6.91 -1.23
CA ARG A 12 -13.59 -8.35 -1.41
C ARG A 12 -14.58 -8.67 -2.54
N LEU A 13 -15.76 -8.05 -2.52
CA LEU A 13 -16.78 -8.24 -3.54
C LEU A 13 -16.32 -7.75 -4.91
N ALA A 14 -15.64 -6.60 -4.98
CA ALA A 14 -15.06 -6.09 -6.22
C ALA A 14 -14.03 -7.05 -6.80
N ALA A 15 -13.18 -7.64 -5.96
CA ALA A 15 -12.20 -8.63 -6.39
C ALA A 15 -12.86 -9.89 -6.95
N ARG A 16 -13.89 -10.43 -6.26
CA ARG A 16 -14.66 -11.58 -6.76
C ARG A 16 -15.26 -11.28 -8.14
N ASN A 17 -15.92 -10.12 -8.27
CA ASN A 17 -16.56 -9.73 -9.53
C ASN A 17 -15.54 -9.57 -10.66
N ALA A 18 -14.33 -9.09 -10.38
CA ALA A 18 -13.25 -9.01 -11.37
C ALA A 18 -12.82 -10.41 -11.85
N ILE A 19 -12.68 -11.38 -10.95
CA ILE A 19 -12.37 -12.75 -11.34
C ILE A 19 -13.51 -13.39 -12.13
N GLU A 20 -14.76 -13.18 -11.72
CA GLU A 20 -15.95 -13.64 -12.46
C GLU A 20 -16.05 -13.02 -13.87
N ALA A 21 -15.57 -11.79 -14.05
CA ALA A 21 -15.48 -11.11 -15.33
C ALA A 21 -14.32 -11.60 -16.22
N GLY A 22 -13.44 -12.49 -15.71
CA GLY A 22 -12.35 -13.09 -16.47
C GLY A 22 -11.00 -12.37 -16.36
N PHE A 23 -10.81 -11.48 -15.38
CA PHE A 23 -9.49 -10.92 -15.09
C PHE A 23 -8.58 -11.98 -14.46
N ASP A 24 -7.29 -11.96 -14.79
CA ASP A 24 -6.29 -12.88 -14.22
C ASP A 24 -5.98 -12.60 -12.74
N GLY A 25 -6.19 -11.36 -12.30
CA GLY A 25 -5.96 -10.91 -10.93
C GLY A 25 -6.31 -9.44 -10.75
N VAL A 26 -6.04 -8.92 -9.55
CA VAL A 26 -6.37 -7.53 -9.16
C VAL A 26 -5.16 -6.84 -8.54
N GLU A 27 -5.05 -5.53 -8.76
CA GLU A 27 -4.11 -4.66 -8.06
C GLU A 27 -4.89 -3.80 -7.05
N ILE A 28 -4.55 -3.92 -5.76
CA ILE A 28 -5.09 -3.05 -4.71
C ILE A 28 -4.38 -1.70 -4.79
N HIS A 29 -5.15 -0.63 -4.97
CA HIS A 29 -4.59 0.71 -5.10
C HIS A 29 -4.36 1.37 -3.72
N GLY A 30 -3.13 1.25 -3.19
CA GLY A 30 -2.66 1.87 -1.95
C GLY A 30 -1.71 3.06 -2.14
N ALA A 31 -1.96 3.89 -3.16
CA ALA A 31 -1.03 4.93 -3.61
C ALA A 31 -1.77 6.20 -4.07
N HIS A 32 -1.03 7.25 -4.44
CA HIS A 32 -1.51 8.53 -5.02
C HIS A 32 -2.54 9.33 -4.19
N GLY A 33 -2.56 9.16 -2.87
CA GLY A 33 -3.38 9.91 -1.93
C GLY A 33 -4.84 9.43 -1.87
N TYR A 34 -5.14 8.25 -2.42
CA TYR A 34 -6.46 7.63 -2.31
C TYR A 34 -6.69 7.02 -0.92
N LEU A 35 -7.91 6.52 -0.69
CA LEU A 35 -8.41 6.07 0.61
C LEU A 35 -7.39 5.27 1.44
N LEU A 36 -6.80 4.22 0.88
CA LEU A 36 -5.84 3.40 1.64
C LEU A 36 -4.59 4.19 2.04
N GLU A 37 -4.08 5.06 1.17
CA GLU A 37 -2.90 5.87 1.47
C GLU A 37 -3.22 7.00 2.48
N GLN A 38 -4.44 7.53 2.47
CA GLN A 38 -4.91 8.48 3.49
C GLN A 38 -4.91 7.87 4.89
N PHE A 39 -5.22 6.57 5.02
CA PHE A 39 -5.11 5.87 6.31
C PHE A 39 -3.65 5.61 6.68
N MET A 40 -2.80 5.27 5.71
CA MET A 40 -1.41 4.89 5.99
C MET A 40 -0.52 6.07 6.44
N LYS A 41 -0.81 7.27 5.94
CA LYS A 41 0.05 8.45 6.11
C LYS A 41 -0.35 9.35 7.27
N ASP A 42 0.62 9.74 8.10
CA ASP A 42 0.36 10.51 9.32
C ASP A 42 -0.06 11.97 9.11
N GLN A 43 0.26 12.60 7.97
CA GLN A 43 -0.18 13.97 7.70
C GLN A 43 -1.68 14.07 7.40
N VAL A 44 -2.33 12.95 7.07
CA VAL A 44 -3.77 12.88 6.75
C VAL A 44 -4.54 12.14 7.83
N ASN A 45 -3.97 11.07 8.39
CA ASN A 45 -4.62 10.27 9.42
C ASN A 45 -4.35 10.82 10.82
N ASP A 46 -5.25 11.67 11.31
CA ASP A 46 -5.27 12.22 12.67
C ASP A 46 -6.13 11.40 13.64
N ARG A 47 -6.53 10.18 13.26
CA ARG A 47 -7.40 9.32 14.08
C ARG A 47 -6.70 8.87 15.35
N THR A 48 -7.50 8.67 16.40
CA THR A 48 -7.05 8.16 17.71
C THR A 48 -7.60 6.77 18.03
N ASP A 49 -8.18 6.07 17.06
CA ASP A 49 -8.74 4.73 17.21
C ASP A 49 -7.76 3.64 16.74
N GLU A 50 -8.23 2.38 16.57
CA GLU A 50 -7.39 1.26 16.15
C GLU A 50 -6.79 1.40 14.73
N TYR A 51 -7.21 2.43 13.98
CA TYR A 51 -6.78 2.72 12.61
C TYR A 51 -5.89 3.96 12.51
N GLY A 52 -5.48 4.58 13.62
CA GLY A 52 -4.63 5.78 13.64
C GLY A 52 -3.61 5.82 14.77
N GLY A 53 -2.84 6.91 14.82
CA GLY A 53 -1.74 7.11 15.75
C GLY A 53 -0.47 6.36 15.32
N SER A 54 -0.32 5.10 15.77
CA SER A 54 0.90 4.33 15.51
C SER A 54 0.98 3.83 14.06
N LEU A 55 2.20 3.57 13.58
CA LEU A 55 2.44 3.07 12.22
C LEU A 55 1.66 1.77 11.93
N GLU A 56 1.60 0.87 12.90
CA GLU A 56 0.86 -0.39 12.80
C GLU A 56 -0.64 -0.16 12.64
N ASN A 57 -1.20 0.79 13.39
CA ASN A 57 -2.62 1.11 13.31
C ASN A 57 -2.97 1.79 11.99
N ARG A 58 -2.14 2.73 11.52
CA ARG A 58 -2.32 3.39 10.22
C ARG A 58 -2.31 2.39 9.06
N CYS A 59 -1.43 1.39 9.13
CA CYS A 59 -1.34 0.34 8.11
C CYS A 59 -2.41 -0.75 8.25
N ARG A 60 -3.08 -0.86 9.42
CA ARG A 60 -4.03 -1.93 9.74
C ARG A 60 -5.13 -2.06 8.68
N PHE A 61 -5.73 -0.95 8.28
CA PHE A 61 -6.83 -0.98 7.32
C PHE A 61 -6.41 -1.53 5.95
N ALA A 62 -5.24 -1.10 5.45
CA ALA A 62 -4.70 -1.60 4.19
C ALA A 62 -4.40 -3.11 4.25
N LEU A 63 -3.87 -3.59 5.38
CA LEU A 63 -3.58 -5.01 5.60
C LEU A 63 -4.86 -5.84 5.74
N GLU A 64 -5.91 -5.33 6.39
CA GLU A 64 -7.23 -5.98 6.46
C GLU A 64 -7.86 -6.11 5.06
N VAL A 65 -7.70 -5.09 4.20
CA VAL A 65 -8.15 -5.15 2.80
C VAL A 65 -7.36 -6.18 1.99
N VAL A 66 -6.03 -6.23 2.15
CA VAL A 66 -5.19 -7.25 1.50
C VAL A 66 -5.62 -8.64 1.93
N GLU A 67 -5.78 -8.88 3.23
CA GLU A 67 -6.22 -10.17 3.78
C GLU A 67 -7.57 -10.59 3.20
N ALA A 68 -8.54 -9.67 3.18
CA ALA A 68 -9.87 -9.92 2.66
C ALA A 68 -9.85 -10.36 1.18
N VAL A 69 -9.10 -9.64 0.35
CA VAL A 69 -8.99 -9.93 -1.09
C VAL A 69 -8.21 -11.23 -1.31
N VAL A 70 -7.12 -11.45 -0.58
CA VAL A 70 -6.34 -12.69 -0.63
C VAL A 70 -7.18 -13.91 -0.29
N ASN A 71 -8.00 -13.82 0.77
CA ASN A 71 -8.89 -14.90 1.18
C ASN A 71 -9.98 -15.22 0.15
N GLU A 72 -10.39 -14.23 -0.65
CA GLU A 72 -11.45 -14.40 -1.65
C GLU A 72 -10.93 -15.01 -2.96
N ILE A 73 -9.84 -14.48 -3.51
CA ILE A 73 -9.39 -14.81 -4.87
C ILE A 73 -8.06 -15.56 -4.94
N GLY A 74 -7.36 -15.70 -3.81
CA GLY A 74 -6.05 -16.32 -3.69
C GLY A 74 -4.89 -15.34 -3.87
N ALA A 75 -3.85 -15.48 -3.04
CA ALA A 75 -2.71 -14.56 -2.98
C ALA A 75 -1.94 -14.42 -4.31
N ASN A 76 -1.88 -15.49 -5.10
CA ASN A 76 -1.21 -15.53 -6.40
C ASN A 76 -1.91 -14.70 -7.49
N LYS A 77 -3.05 -14.07 -7.18
CA LYS A 77 -3.80 -13.18 -8.08
C LYS A 77 -3.90 -11.74 -7.55
N VAL A 78 -3.18 -11.43 -6.46
CA VAL A 78 -3.27 -10.14 -5.78
C VAL A 78 -1.95 -9.41 -5.90
N GLY A 79 -1.99 -8.18 -6.35
CA GLY A 79 -0.91 -7.21 -6.20
C GLY A 79 -1.36 -6.02 -5.35
N ILE A 80 -0.40 -5.25 -4.84
CA ILE A 80 -0.67 -3.96 -4.21
C ILE A 80 0.27 -2.90 -4.75
N ARG A 81 -0.26 -1.69 -4.95
CA ARG A 81 0.50 -0.52 -5.38
C ARG A 81 0.70 0.47 -4.24
N LEU A 82 1.93 0.89 -3.98
CA LEU A 82 2.32 1.81 -2.91
C LEU A 82 3.09 3.03 -3.46
N SER A 83 2.97 4.17 -2.80
CA SER A 83 3.77 5.37 -3.12
C SER A 83 4.39 6.03 -1.87
N PRO A 84 5.33 5.35 -1.18
CA PRO A 84 5.85 5.79 0.12
C PRO A 84 6.38 7.23 0.13
N PHE A 85 7.05 7.63 -0.96
CA PHE A 85 7.72 8.93 -1.07
C PHE A 85 6.91 10.00 -1.81
N ALA A 86 5.68 9.70 -2.21
CA ALA A 86 4.92 10.61 -3.06
C ALA A 86 3.96 11.47 -2.24
N GLU A 87 4.14 12.79 -2.22
CA GLU A 87 3.29 13.75 -1.50
C GLU A 87 2.09 14.21 -2.35
N HIS A 88 1.37 13.27 -2.98
CA HIS A 88 0.18 13.63 -3.74
C HIS A 88 -0.95 14.06 -2.81
N SER A 89 -1.71 15.08 -3.21
CA SER A 89 -2.92 15.52 -2.48
C SER A 89 -2.67 15.85 -0.99
N GLU A 90 -1.54 16.48 -0.67
CA GLU A 90 -1.14 16.84 0.71
C GLU A 90 -1.00 15.63 1.65
N SER A 91 -0.84 14.42 1.10
CA SER A 91 -0.63 13.19 1.84
C SER A 91 0.86 12.84 1.92
N GLY A 92 1.60 13.52 2.81
CA GLY A 92 2.96 13.13 3.19
C GLY A 92 2.99 12.18 4.39
N ASP A 93 4.11 11.52 4.61
CA ASP A 93 4.38 10.78 5.85
C ASP A 93 5.67 11.33 6.49
N SER A 94 5.71 11.46 7.81
CA SER A 94 6.88 11.97 8.52
C SER A 94 8.12 11.06 8.40
N ASN A 95 7.92 9.76 8.18
CA ASN A 95 8.99 8.78 7.99
C ASN A 95 8.68 7.77 6.86
N PRO A 96 8.75 8.20 5.58
CA PRO A 96 8.31 7.40 4.44
C PRO A 96 9.16 6.13 4.23
N THR A 97 10.39 6.11 4.74
CA THR A 97 11.28 4.93 4.66
C THR A 97 10.81 3.84 5.63
N GLU A 98 10.52 4.20 6.88
CA GLU A 98 10.01 3.26 7.88
C GLU A 98 8.63 2.74 7.50
N PHE A 99 7.75 3.63 7.04
CA PHE A 99 6.44 3.24 6.49
C PHE A 99 6.56 2.22 5.35
N GLY A 100 7.39 2.53 4.34
CA GLY A 100 7.59 1.64 3.20
C GLY A 100 8.15 0.27 3.59
N LEU A 101 9.14 0.25 4.50
CA LEU A 101 9.72 -0.99 5.02
C LEU A 101 8.71 -1.81 5.84
N TYR A 102 7.93 -1.15 6.70
CA TYR A 102 6.89 -1.80 7.49
C TYR A 102 5.86 -2.49 6.59
N MET A 103 5.32 -1.76 5.61
CA MET A 103 4.33 -2.30 4.69
C MET A 103 4.87 -3.49 3.90
N VAL A 104 6.07 -3.37 3.32
CA VAL A 104 6.68 -4.47 2.57
C VAL A 104 6.88 -5.72 3.44
N ASN A 105 7.37 -5.55 4.67
CA ASN A 105 7.56 -6.67 5.59
C ASN A 105 6.23 -7.29 6.04
N ALA A 106 5.18 -6.48 6.23
CA ALA A 106 3.86 -6.97 6.57
C ALA A 106 3.23 -7.74 5.41
N LEU A 107 3.36 -7.24 4.18
CA LEU A 107 2.82 -7.85 2.95
C LEU A 107 3.43 -9.23 2.65
N ASN A 108 4.69 -9.47 3.03
CA ASN A 108 5.33 -10.78 2.90
C ASN A 108 4.53 -11.90 3.60
N LYS A 109 3.79 -11.59 4.68
CA LYS A 109 2.98 -12.59 5.40
C LYS A 109 1.79 -13.12 4.58
N TYR A 110 1.35 -12.36 3.60
CA TYR A 110 0.17 -12.67 2.78
C TYR A 110 0.54 -13.36 1.46
N ASN A 111 1.84 -13.50 1.14
CA ASN A 111 2.34 -14.13 -0.09
C ASN A 111 1.69 -13.60 -1.38
N ILE A 112 1.41 -12.30 -1.42
CA ILE A 112 0.84 -11.64 -2.60
C ILE A 112 1.80 -11.71 -3.79
N LEU A 113 1.24 -11.72 -5.01
CA LEU A 113 1.98 -11.93 -6.25
C LEU A 113 3.08 -10.88 -6.49
N TYR A 114 2.76 -9.60 -6.27
CA TYR A 114 3.70 -8.50 -6.47
C TYR A 114 3.40 -7.28 -5.60
N CYS A 115 4.45 -6.50 -5.34
CA CYS A 115 4.35 -5.16 -4.78
C CYS A 115 4.85 -4.16 -5.83
N HIS A 116 3.99 -3.23 -6.20
CA HIS A 116 4.27 -2.19 -7.19
C HIS A 116 4.56 -0.88 -6.46
N VAL A 117 5.82 -0.44 -6.48
CA VAL A 117 6.23 0.79 -5.81
C VAL A 117 6.45 1.90 -6.82
N VAL A 118 5.77 3.03 -6.60
CA VAL A 118 5.93 4.24 -7.40
C VAL A 118 7.19 4.98 -6.94
N GLU A 119 8.14 5.15 -7.84
CA GLU A 119 9.31 5.98 -7.57
C GLU A 119 8.92 7.47 -7.52
N PRO A 120 9.40 8.25 -6.54
CA PRO A 120 9.14 9.69 -6.49
C PRO A 120 9.76 10.38 -7.70
N ARG A 121 8.92 11.03 -8.52
CA ARG A 121 9.35 11.76 -9.73
C ARG A 121 9.18 13.28 -9.65
N ILE A 122 8.45 13.79 -8.65
CA ILE A 122 8.13 15.22 -8.54
C ILE A 122 8.85 15.79 -7.31
N LYS A 123 9.76 16.74 -7.55
CA LYS A 123 10.29 17.65 -6.53
C LYS A 123 9.22 18.72 -6.27
N SER A 124 8.58 18.73 -5.11
CA SER A 124 8.05 19.99 -4.60
C SER A 124 9.24 20.92 -4.34
N SER A 125 9.22 22.10 -4.95
CA SER A 125 10.31 23.08 -4.88
C SER A 125 10.49 23.55 -3.43
N ASN A 126 11.47 22.96 -2.72
CA ASN A 126 12.36 23.58 -1.71
C ASN A 126 13.01 22.59 -0.73
N VAL A 127 13.00 21.28 -0.99
CA VAL A 127 13.84 20.33 -0.22
C VAL A 127 14.78 19.58 -1.17
N THR A 128 16.07 19.90 -1.09
CA THR A 128 17.15 19.06 -1.61
C THR A 128 17.21 17.79 -0.76
N VAL A 129 16.42 16.78 -1.13
CA VAL A 129 16.77 15.41 -0.75
C VAL A 129 17.91 15.01 -1.67
N GLU A 130 19.12 14.98 -1.11
CA GLU A 130 20.28 14.40 -1.75
C GLU A 130 19.91 13.03 -2.31
N LYS A 131 20.51 12.72 -3.47
CA LYS A 131 20.42 11.48 -4.24
C LYS A 131 20.58 10.27 -3.32
N SER A 132 19.53 9.89 -2.62
CA SER A 132 19.59 8.84 -1.65
C SER A 132 19.28 7.55 -2.41
N SER A 133 20.21 6.62 -2.27
CA SER A 133 20.13 5.22 -2.64
C SER A 133 18.99 4.48 -1.92
N GLN A 134 17.78 5.04 -1.85
CA GLN A 134 16.70 4.63 -0.94
C GLN A 134 15.65 3.67 -1.51
N PRO A 135 15.34 3.62 -2.83
CA PRO A 135 14.49 2.54 -3.37
C PRO A 135 15.02 1.15 -3.00
N CYS A 136 16.35 1.01 -2.83
CA CYS A 136 17.00 -0.27 -2.61
C CYS A 136 16.63 -0.96 -1.29
N ALA A 137 16.20 -0.24 -0.24
CA ALA A 137 15.87 -0.86 1.04
C ALA A 137 14.47 -1.54 0.98
N ILE A 138 13.53 -0.87 0.34
CA ILE A 138 12.17 -1.37 0.12
C ILE A 138 12.19 -2.52 -0.90
N GLU A 139 12.97 -2.39 -1.96
CA GLU A 139 13.19 -3.44 -2.96
C GLU A 139 13.79 -4.71 -2.34
N LYS A 140 14.76 -4.57 -1.42
CA LYS A 140 15.37 -5.71 -0.70
C LYS A 140 14.47 -6.36 0.34
N GLY A 141 13.43 -5.66 0.81
CA GLY A 141 12.54 -6.15 1.85
C GLY A 141 11.42 -7.06 1.34
N PHE A 142 11.06 -6.96 0.05
CA PHE A 142 9.96 -7.72 -0.51
C PHE A 142 10.46 -9.05 -1.07
N GLN A 143 9.86 -10.15 -0.64
CA GLN A 143 10.33 -11.49 -0.98
C GLN A 143 9.85 -11.98 -2.36
N TRP A 144 8.94 -11.25 -3.00
CA TRP A 144 8.30 -11.62 -4.26
C TRP A 144 8.55 -10.57 -5.36
N TYR A 145 7.79 -10.58 -6.46
CA TYR A 145 8.07 -9.68 -7.60
C TYR A 145 7.91 -8.20 -7.21
N PHE A 146 9.01 -7.45 -7.27
CA PHE A 146 9.03 -6.01 -7.05
C PHE A 146 8.95 -5.29 -8.40
N LEU A 147 7.88 -4.52 -8.62
CA LEU A 147 7.70 -3.72 -9.82
C LEU A 147 8.00 -2.25 -9.49
N GLY A 148 9.19 -1.78 -9.86
CA GLY A 148 9.56 -0.37 -9.82
C GLY A 148 9.05 0.37 -11.05
N CYS A 149 8.07 1.25 -10.91
CA CYS A 149 7.54 2.00 -12.05
C CYS A 149 8.33 3.28 -12.30
N ARG A 150 9.32 3.19 -13.20
CA ARG A 150 9.91 4.33 -13.93
C ARG A 150 9.14 4.52 -15.23
N ARG A 151 8.44 5.64 -15.39
CA ARG A 151 7.91 5.99 -16.73
C ARG A 151 9.13 6.37 -17.59
N LEU A 152 9.34 5.64 -18.69
CA LEU A 152 10.30 5.96 -19.75
C LEU A 152 10.10 7.39 -20.26
#